data_AF-A0A3C1VHP2-F1
#
_entry.id   AF-A0A3C1VHP2-F1
#
_cell.length_a   1.000
_cell.length_b   1.000
_cell.length_c   1.000
_cell.angle_alpha   90.00
_cell.angle_beta   90.00
_cell.angle_gamma   90.00
#
_symmetry.space_group_name_H-M   'P 1'
#
loop_
_entity.id
_entity.type
_entity.pdbx_description
1 polymer ?
#
loop_
_entity_poly.entity_id
_entity_poly.type
_entity_poly.pdbx_seq_one_letter_code
_entity_poly.pdbx_strand_id
1 'polypeptide(L)'
;MMELMKAFFTLTIITAGALLSGCAIEKNATVLDTVGPSMSQSTAASSTNGTLVVYSAYEVNADFNARDPNSPEYSDYRIFTPDGKLLQRVHNNSGTILQDAVSVELLPGKYKIIAHANGYGYVTVPVIIEPRQNTILHLEGGGFWPNESVFNQTNAVRLPDGRIIGWKAASNL
;
A
#
# COMPACT_ATOMS: atom_id res chain seq x y z
N MET A 1 43.41 15.23 -45.69
CA MET A 1 42.09 14.56 -45.76
C MET A 1 41.94 13.44 -44.71
N MET A 2 42.98 12.62 -44.48
CA MET A 2 42.94 11.49 -43.53
C MET A 2 42.92 11.88 -42.04
N GLU A 3 43.58 12.97 -41.66
CA GLU A 3 43.60 13.47 -40.26
C GLU A 3 42.29 14.14 -39.83
N LEU A 4 41.56 14.75 -40.77
CA LEU A 4 40.23 15.34 -40.51
C LEU A 4 39.20 14.24 -40.22
N MET A 5 39.28 13.10 -40.93
CA MET A 5 38.36 11.98 -40.79
C MET A 5 38.52 11.23 -39.46
N LYS A 6 39.75 11.16 -38.93
CA LYS A 6 40.02 10.61 -37.58
C LYS A 6 39.40 11.46 -36.48
N ALA A 7 39.51 12.79 -36.59
CA ALA A 7 38.97 13.74 -35.61
C ALA A 7 37.44 13.68 -35.53
N PHE A 8 36.76 13.50 -36.67
CA PHE A 8 35.31 13.26 -36.69
C PHE A 8 34.95 11.91 -36.05
N PHE A 9 35.72 10.85 -36.31
CA PHE A 9 35.46 9.53 -35.71
C PHE A 9 35.63 9.51 -34.19
N THR A 10 36.67 10.18 -33.65
CA THR A 10 36.86 10.30 -32.20
C THR A 10 35.79 11.17 -31.55
N LEU A 11 35.33 12.24 -32.23
CA LEU A 11 34.28 13.10 -31.69
C LEU A 11 32.94 12.34 -31.55
N THR A 12 32.58 11.49 -32.52
CA THR A 12 31.34 10.69 -32.50
C THR A 12 31.33 9.62 -31.41
N ILE A 13 32.49 9.03 -31.09
CA ILE A 13 32.60 8.01 -30.04
C ILE A 13 32.44 8.63 -28.64
N ILE A 14 32.91 9.86 -28.42
CA ILE A 14 32.78 10.55 -27.14
C ILE A 14 31.34 11.00 -26.89
N THR A 15 30.58 11.41 -27.91
CA THR A 15 29.16 11.77 -27.77
C THR A 15 28.26 10.55 -27.55
N ALA A 16 28.61 9.37 -28.08
CA ALA A 16 27.81 8.16 -27.88
C ALA A 16 27.88 7.59 -26.45
N GLY A 17 28.98 7.81 -25.73
CA GLY A 17 29.15 7.31 -24.36
C GLY A 17 28.34 8.07 -23.29
N ALA A 18 27.94 9.31 -23.56
CA ALA A 18 27.24 10.16 -22.58
C ALA A 18 25.73 9.89 -22.47
N LEU A 19 25.15 9.06 -23.35
CA LEU A 19 23.70 8.83 -23.41
C LEU A 19 23.22 7.54 -22.72
N LEU A 20 24.12 6.78 -22.08
CA LEU A 20 23.79 5.47 -21.48
C LEU A 20 23.64 5.48 -19.95
N SER A 21 23.76 6.62 -19.28
CA SER A 21 23.37 6.73 -17.86
C SER A 21 21.85 6.90 -17.74
N GLY A 22 21.11 5.86 -18.13
CA GLY A 22 19.72 5.73 -17.72
C GLY A 22 19.71 5.47 -16.22
N CYS A 23 19.39 6.49 -15.42
CA CYS A 23 19.07 6.28 -14.01
C CYS A 23 17.93 5.28 -13.98
N ALA A 24 18.21 4.04 -13.59
CA ALA A 24 17.19 3.17 -13.05
C ALA A 24 16.70 3.86 -11.78
N ILE A 25 15.73 4.76 -11.95
CA ILE A 25 14.93 5.27 -10.84
C ILE A 25 14.20 4.03 -10.35
N GLU A 26 14.77 3.37 -9.35
CA GLU A 26 13.96 2.55 -8.45
C GLU A 26 12.83 3.46 -8.02
N LYS A 27 11.62 3.16 -8.49
CA LYS A 27 10.41 3.81 -8.00
C LYS A 27 10.33 3.41 -6.54
N ASN A 28 10.94 4.21 -5.66
CA ASN A 28 10.84 4.05 -4.23
C ASN A 28 9.34 4.10 -3.92
N ALA A 29 8.73 2.94 -3.65
CA ALA A 29 7.34 2.86 -3.27
C ALA A 29 7.15 3.79 -2.07
N THR A 30 6.17 4.69 -2.14
CA THR A 30 5.93 5.67 -1.08
C THR A 30 5.76 4.93 0.24
N VAL A 31 6.69 5.15 1.18
CA VAL A 31 6.62 4.59 2.53
C VAL A 31 5.83 5.57 3.39
N LEU A 32 4.78 5.08 4.05
CA LEU A 32 3.92 5.89 4.90
C LEU A 32 4.24 5.69 6.38
N ASP A 33 3.66 6.55 7.23
CA ASP A 33 3.70 6.38 8.68
C ASP A 33 3.03 5.07 9.11
N THR A 34 3.36 4.60 10.33
CA THR A 34 2.86 3.32 10.84
C THR A 34 1.38 3.42 11.22
N VAL A 35 0.57 2.54 10.63
CA VAL A 35 -0.86 2.39 10.95
C VAL A 35 -1.05 1.38 12.07
N GLY A 36 -1.90 1.70 13.03
CA GLY A 36 -2.26 0.80 14.13
C GLY A 36 -3.78 0.60 14.24
N PRO A 37 -4.23 -0.14 15.25
CA PRO A 37 -5.64 -0.31 15.49
C PRO A 37 -6.31 0.99 15.93
N SER A 38 -7.63 1.06 15.79
CA SER A 38 -8.39 2.21 16.28
C SER A 38 -8.42 2.25 17.81
N MET A 39 -8.30 3.44 18.40
CA MET A 39 -8.21 3.61 19.87
C MET A 39 -9.47 3.20 20.65
N SER A 40 -10.53 2.73 20.00
CA SER A 40 -11.83 2.48 20.65
C SER A 40 -12.50 1.16 20.27
N GLN A 41 -11.84 0.28 19.50
CA GLN A 41 -12.48 -0.94 19.01
C GLN A 41 -11.74 -2.19 19.49
N SER A 42 -12.15 -2.66 20.67
CA SER A 42 -11.84 -4.02 21.12
C SER A 42 -12.91 -4.95 20.56
N THR A 43 -12.53 -5.89 19.70
CA THR A 43 -13.44 -6.89 19.16
C THR A 43 -13.70 -7.94 20.24
N ALA A 44 -14.97 -8.21 20.55
CA ALA A 44 -15.41 -9.17 21.58
C ALA A 44 -15.13 -10.65 21.25
N ALA A 45 -14.20 -10.93 20.35
CA ALA A 45 -13.86 -12.28 19.92
C ALA A 45 -12.87 -12.96 20.89
N SER A 46 -13.05 -14.27 21.10
CA SER A 46 -12.12 -15.12 21.88
C SER A 46 -10.76 -15.35 21.19
N SER A 47 -10.47 -14.71 20.06
CA SER A 47 -9.19 -14.86 19.37
C SER A 47 -8.09 -14.08 20.11
N THR A 48 -6.89 -14.62 20.13
CA THR A 48 -5.68 -13.89 20.59
C THR A 48 -5.04 -13.06 19.49
N ASN A 49 -5.59 -13.15 18.27
CA ASN A 49 -5.08 -12.53 17.06
C ASN A 49 -5.71 -11.14 16.88
N GLY A 50 -5.04 -10.29 16.11
CA GLY A 50 -5.66 -9.08 15.57
C GLY A 50 -6.10 -9.28 14.13
N THR A 51 -6.88 -8.34 13.63
CA THR A 51 -7.41 -8.39 12.26
C THR A 51 -6.87 -7.22 11.45
N LEU A 52 -6.36 -7.52 10.26
CA LEU A 52 -6.01 -6.53 9.24
C LEU A 52 -7.11 -6.49 8.19
N VAL A 53 -7.59 -5.28 7.87
CA VAL A 53 -8.48 -5.02 6.73
C VAL A 53 -7.85 -3.95 5.87
N VAL A 54 -7.72 -4.21 4.57
CA VAL A 54 -7.11 -3.28 3.62
C VAL A 54 -8.09 -2.99 2.51
N TYR A 55 -8.68 -1.81 2.52
CA TYR A 55 -9.42 -1.26 1.40
C TYR A 55 -8.42 -0.68 0.40
N SER A 56 -7.90 -1.52 -0.50
CA SER A 56 -6.88 -1.10 -1.46
C SER A 56 -7.48 -0.22 -2.57
N ALA A 57 -6.68 0.26 -3.51
CA ALA A 57 -7.22 0.78 -4.77
C ALA A 57 -8.13 -0.27 -5.43
N TYR A 58 -9.09 0.22 -6.21
CA TYR A 58 -9.94 -0.66 -7.02
C TYR A 58 -9.13 -1.24 -8.18
N GLU A 59 -9.41 -2.49 -8.56
CA GLU A 59 -8.85 -3.10 -9.75
C GLU A 59 -9.26 -2.29 -10.98
N VAL A 60 -8.26 -1.94 -11.79
CA VAL A 60 -8.47 -1.14 -13.01
C VAL A 60 -9.06 -2.00 -14.13
N ASN A 61 -8.92 -3.32 -14.01
CA ASN A 61 -9.50 -4.29 -14.93
C ASN A 61 -10.79 -4.84 -14.31
N ALA A 62 -11.91 -4.15 -14.55
CA ALA A 62 -13.21 -4.73 -14.24
C ALA A 62 -13.32 -6.07 -14.97
N ASP A 63 -13.43 -7.18 -14.24
CA ASP A 63 -13.86 -8.42 -14.84
C ASP A 63 -15.34 -8.28 -15.17
N PHE A 64 -15.63 -8.00 -16.45
CA PHE A 64 -17.01 -7.87 -16.93
C PHE A 64 -17.80 -9.18 -16.82
N ASN A 65 -17.13 -10.31 -16.53
CA ASN A 65 -17.76 -11.59 -16.23
C ASN A 65 -17.86 -11.86 -14.72
N ALA A 66 -17.42 -10.94 -13.87
CA ALA A 66 -17.59 -11.03 -12.43
C ALA A 66 -19.07 -11.20 -12.08
N ARG A 67 -19.31 -11.77 -10.91
CA ARG A 67 -20.65 -12.00 -10.38
C ARG A 67 -21.48 -10.70 -10.27
N ASP A 68 -20.80 -9.58 -10.06
CA ASP A 68 -21.37 -8.23 -10.19
C ASP A 68 -20.35 -7.30 -10.89
N PRO A 69 -20.47 -7.11 -12.22
CA PRO A 69 -19.55 -6.29 -13.02
C PRO A 69 -19.54 -4.80 -12.67
N ASN A 70 -20.55 -4.32 -11.93
CA ASN A 70 -20.67 -2.91 -11.57
C ASN A 70 -20.13 -2.61 -10.17
N SER A 71 -19.79 -3.64 -9.40
CA SER A 71 -19.21 -3.47 -8.08
C SER A 71 -17.69 -3.37 -8.19
N PRO A 72 -17.07 -2.37 -7.53
CA PRO A 72 -15.64 -2.17 -7.62
C PRO A 72 -14.90 -3.19 -6.73
N GLU A 73 -13.99 -3.95 -7.35
CA GLU A 73 -13.16 -4.95 -6.65
C GLU A 73 -11.88 -4.32 -6.10
N TYR A 74 -11.47 -4.68 -4.89
CA TYR A 74 -10.20 -4.23 -4.33
C TYR A 74 -9.02 -5.02 -4.91
N SER A 75 -7.95 -4.32 -5.29
CA SER A 75 -6.72 -4.93 -5.79
C SER A 75 -6.00 -5.81 -4.78
N ASP A 76 -5.33 -6.84 -5.27
CA ASP A 76 -4.50 -7.72 -4.44
C ASP A 76 -3.37 -6.96 -3.73
N TYR A 77 -3.00 -7.45 -2.55
CA TYR A 77 -1.89 -6.89 -1.77
C TYR A 77 -0.99 -7.96 -1.15
N ARG A 78 0.14 -7.51 -0.62
CA ARG A 78 1.17 -8.38 -0.04
C ARG A 78 1.46 -7.97 1.40
N ILE A 79 1.51 -8.97 2.27
CA ILE A 79 1.90 -8.85 3.67
C ILE A 79 3.32 -9.38 3.81
N PHE A 80 4.19 -8.58 4.39
CA PHE A 80 5.58 -8.94 4.69
C PHE A 80 5.82 -8.85 6.19
N THR A 81 6.71 -9.70 6.68
CA THR A 81 7.29 -9.58 8.01
C THR A 81 8.23 -8.35 8.08
N PRO A 82 8.61 -7.87 9.28
CA PRO A 82 9.45 -6.67 9.42
C PRO A 82 10.80 -6.75 8.69
N ASP A 83 11.40 -7.94 8.65
CA ASP A 83 12.65 -8.27 7.95
C ASP A 83 12.49 -8.35 6.42
N GLY A 84 11.27 -8.15 5.89
CA GLY A 84 11.00 -8.06 4.46
C GLY A 84 10.72 -9.40 3.78
N LYS A 85 10.54 -10.48 4.54
CA LYS A 85 10.10 -11.77 3.98
C LYS A 85 8.60 -11.72 3.68
N LEU A 86 8.21 -12.21 2.51
CA LEU A 86 6.81 -12.33 2.13
C LEU A 86 6.12 -13.34 3.05
N LEU A 87 5.10 -12.89 3.78
CA LEU A 87 4.25 -13.74 4.62
C LEU A 87 3.08 -14.29 3.81
N GLN A 88 2.35 -13.41 3.11
CA GLN A 88 1.13 -13.77 2.40
C GLN A 88 0.85 -12.84 1.22
N ARG A 89 0.32 -13.40 0.12
CA ARG A 89 -0.38 -12.65 -0.93
C ARG A 89 -1.88 -12.76 -0.63
N VAL A 90 -2.57 -11.63 -0.57
CA VAL A 90 -4.00 -11.59 -0.28
C VAL A 90 -4.72 -11.24 -1.56
N HIS A 91 -5.56 -12.17 -2.01
CA HIS A 91 -6.55 -11.87 -3.02
C HIS A 91 -7.66 -11.06 -2.36
N ASN A 92 -7.77 -9.77 -2.70
CA ASN A 92 -8.57 -8.83 -1.90
C ASN A 92 -10.03 -8.71 -2.37
N ASN A 93 -10.54 -9.76 -2.98
CA ASN A 93 -11.94 -9.90 -3.34
C ASN A 93 -12.57 -10.92 -2.39
N SER A 94 -13.57 -10.51 -1.59
CA SER A 94 -14.29 -11.42 -0.69
C SER A 94 -15.17 -12.43 -1.43
N GLY A 95 -15.42 -12.24 -2.74
CA GLY A 95 -16.32 -13.06 -3.54
C GLY A 95 -17.78 -12.97 -3.12
N THR A 96 -18.11 -12.04 -2.22
CA THR A 96 -19.47 -11.81 -1.72
C THR A 96 -20.20 -10.78 -2.57
N ILE A 97 -21.53 -10.75 -2.48
CA ILE A 97 -22.35 -9.75 -3.21
C ILE A 97 -22.00 -8.33 -2.78
N LEU A 98 -21.56 -8.13 -1.53
CA LEU A 98 -21.16 -6.82 -1.01
C LEU A 98 -19.73 -6.43 -1.40
N GLN A 99 -18.94 -7.36 -1.96
CA GLN A 99 -17.54 -7.19 -2.38
C GLN A 99 -16.69 -6.40 -1.37
N ASP A 100 -16.86 -6.70 -0.08
CA ASP A 100 -16.07 -6.07 0.99
C ASP A 100 -14.61 -6.54 0.94
N ALA A 101 -13.71 -5.76 1.54
CA ALA A 101 -12.30 -6.09 1.66
C ALA A 101 -12.09 -7.35 2.52
N VAL A 102 -11.07 -8.14 2.18
CA VAL A 102 -10.79 -9.39 2.91
C VAL A 102 -10.18 -9.09 4.27
N SER A 103 -10.81 -9.61 5.33
CA SER A 103 -10.28 -9.61 6.70
C SER A 103 -9.23 -10.70 6.86
N VAL A 104 -8.04 -10.33 7.33
CA VAL A 104 -6.93 -11.26 7.56
C VAL A 104 -6.56 -11.30 9.03
N GLU A 105 -6.67 -12.46 9.66
CA GLU A 105 -6.20 -12.66 11.03
C GLU A 105 -4.67 -12.80 11.07
N LEU A 106 -4.03 -12.01 11.93
CA LEU A 106 -2.59 -12.01 12.12
C LEU A 106 -2.26 -12.09 13.61
N LEU A 107 -1.13 -12.74 13.92
CA LEU A 107 -0.58 -12.67 15.27
C LEU A 107 -0.24 -11.21 15.61
N PRO A 108 -0.34 -10.80 16.88
CA PRO A 108 0.11 -9.48 17.29
C PRO A 108 1.57 -9.24 16.92
N GLY A 109 1.88 -8.08 16.33
CA GLY A 109 3.22 -7.79 15.83
C GLY A 109 3.27 -6.66 14.81
N LYS A 110 4.47 -6.46 14.26
CA LYS A 110 4.76 -5.47 13.22
C LYS A 110 4.76 -6.17 11.86
N TYR A 111 4.19 -5.53 10.83
CA TYR A 111 4.21 -6.02 9.46
C TYR A 111 4.41 -4.86 8.47
N LYS A 112 4.71 -5.19 7.21
CA LYS A 112 4.74 -4.24 6.10
C LYS A 112 3.73 -4.68 5.06
N ILE A 113 2.84 -3.76 4.68
CA ILE A 113 1.83 -3.99 3.65
C ILE A 113 2.26 -3.27 2.38
N ILE A 114 2.34 -4.01 1.27
CA ILE A 114 2.51 -3.41 -0.06
C ILE A 114 1.21 -3.58 -0.82
N ALA A 115 0.52 -2.46 -1.03
CA ALA A 115 -0.80 -2.40 -1.65
C ALA A 115 -0.86 -1.24 -2.64
N HIS A 116 -1.78 -1.31 -3.61
CA HIS A 116 -2.05 -0.22 -4.53
C HIS A 116 -2.93 0.84 -3.84
N ALA A 117 -2.60 2.11 -4.03
CA ALA A 117 -3.37 3.25 -3.51
C ALA A 117 -3.81 4.15 -4.66
N ASN A 118 -5.09 4.54 -4.64
CA ASN A 118 -5.70 5.34 -5.70
C ASN A 118 -4.98 6.69 -5.80
N GLY A 119 -4.42 6.98 -6.98
CA GLY A 119 -3.65 8.19 -7.27
C GLY A 119 -2.17 8.15 -6.87
N TYR A 120 -1.67 7.06 -6.26
CA TYR A 120 -0.29 6.97 -5.75
C TYR A 120 0.49 5.74 -6.22
N GLY A 121 -0.17 4.75 -6.83
CA GLY A 121 0.49 3.52 -7.20
C GLY A 121 0.73 2.64 -5.97
N TYR A 122 1.76 1.79 -6.02
CA TYR A 122 2.09 0.93 -4.88
C TYR A 122 2.71 1.74 -3.74
N VAL A 123 2.14 1.59 -2.55
CA VAL A 123 2.64 2.18 -1.30
C VAL A 123 3.10 1.07 -0.36
N THR A 124 4.07 1.40 0.50
CA THR A 124 4.48 0.53 1.61
C THR A 124 3.99 1.12 2.92
N VAL A 125 3.13 0.38 3.63
CA VAL A 125 2.54 0.83 4.89
C VAL A 125 3.03 -0.07 6.01
N PRO A 126 3.86 0.44 6.94
CA PRO A 126 4.13 -0.26 8.18
C PRO A 126 2.83 -0.37 8.99
N VAL A 127 2.54 -1.55 9.54
CA VAL A 127 1.36 -1.78 10.37
C VAL A 127 1.70 -2.46 11.69
N ILE A 128 0.97 -2.08 12.73
CA ILE A 128 0.97 -2.75 14.03
C ILE A 128 -0.37 -3.48 14.18
N ILE A 129 -0.29 -4.77 14.47
CA ILE A 129 -1.44 -5.61 14.81
C ILE A 129 -1.43 -5.84 16.32
N GLU A 130 -2.55 -5.53 16.97
CA GLU A 130 -2.76 -5.80 18.40
C GLU A 130 -3.80 -6.90 18.59
N PRO A 131 -3.73 -7.67 19.69
CA PRO A 131 -4.69 -8.74 19.93
C PRO A 131 -6.10 -8.18 20.06
N ARG A 132 -7.07 -8.83 19.41
CA ARG A 132 -8.51 -8.50 19.49
C ARG A 132 -8.83 -7.08 19.01
N GLN A 133 -8.06 -6.54 18.08
CA GLN A 133 -8.32 -5.24 17.50
C GLN A 133 -8.21 -5.28 15.99
N ASN A 134 -8.93 -4.36 15.35
CA ASN A 134 -8.92 -4.18 13.91
C ASN A 134 -7.95 -3.05 13.54
N THR A 135 -7.01 -3.37 12.67
CA THR A 135 -6.16 -2.41 11.97
C THR A 135 -6.70 -2.26 10.56
N ILE A 136 -7.20 -1.06 10.23
CA ILE A 136 -7.91 -0.81 8.98
C ILE A 136 -7.13 0.22 8.16
N LEU A 137 -6.88 -0.12 6.90
CA LEU A 137 -6.23 0.75 5.91
C LEU A 137 -7.22 1.14 4.82
N HIS A 138 -7.30 2.43 4.52
CA HIS A 138 -8.09 2.96 3.41
C HIS A 138 -7.18 3.61 2.36
N LEU A 139 -7.02 2.94 1.23
CA LEU A 139 -6.19 3.34 0.09
C LEU A 139 -7.01 3.52 -1.20
N GLU A 140 -8.28 3.13 -1.19
CA GLU A 140 -9.31 3.41 -2.20
C GLU A 140 -9.63 4.90 -2.31
N GLY A 141 -9.31 5.70 -1.28
CA GLY A 141 -9.44 7.16 -1.29
C GLY A 141 -10.83 7.69 -0.94
N GLY A 142 -11.74 6.83 -0.47
CA GLY A 142 -13.12 7.18 -0.10
C GLY A 142 -13.59 6.49 1.19
N GLY A 143 -12.67 6.16 2.10
CA GLY A 143 -12.97 5.40 3.32
C GLY A 143 -14.06 6.04 4.17
N PHE A 144 -15.08 5.24 4.53
CA PHE A 144 -16.11 5.68 5.46
C PHE A 144 -15.58 5.58 6.89
N TRP A 145 -14.99 6.67 7.37
CA TRP A 145 -14.57 6.78 8.76
C TRP A 145 -15.78 7.08 9.65
N PRO A 146 -15.99 6.32 10.76
CA PRO A 146 -17.19 6.46 11.58
C PRO A 146 -17.38 7.85 12.22
N ASN A 147 -16.37 8.73 12.16
CA ASN A 147 -16.49 10.17 12.26
C ASN A 147 -15.11 10.80 11.93
N GLU A 148 -14.94 11.42 10.76
CA GLU A 148 -13.66 12.04 10.37
C GLU A 148 -13.15 13.07 11.38
N SER A 149 -14.05 13.74 12.13
CA SER A 149 -13.67 14.74 13.14
C SER A 149 -12.89 14.16 14.33
N VAL A 150 -12.85 12.84 14.49
CA VAL A 150 -12.03 12.17 15.51
C VAL A 150 -10.56 12.18 15.11
N PHE A 151 -10.24 12.33 13.83
CA PHE A 151 -8.88 12.48 13.35
C PHE A 151 -8.39 13.94 13.48
N ASN A 152 -7.19 14.09 14.00
CA ASN A 152 -6.42 15.32 14.04
C ASN A 152 -5.07 15.11 13.31
N GLN A 153 -4.13 16.04 13.49
CA GLN A 153 -2.82 15.96 12.84
C GLN A 153 -1.91 14.88 13.45
N THR A 154 -2.17 14.45 14.68
CA THR A 154 -1.25 13.58 15.45
C THR A 154 -1.72 12.13 15.54
N ASN A 155 -2.99 11.84 15.29
CA ASN A 155 -3.56 10.48 15.44
C ASN A 155 -3.93 9.80 14.11
N ALA A 156 -3.64 10.44 12.98
CA ALA A 156 -3.94 9.94 11.64
C ALA A 156 -2.66 9.70 10.84
N VAL A 157 -2.62 8.60 10.10
CA VAL A 157 -1.69 8.41 8.99
C VAL A 157 -2.35 8.96 7.73
N ARG A 158 -1.58 9.71 6.94
CA ARG A 158 -2.06 10.37 5.74
C ARG A 158 -1.18 10.06 4.54
N LEU A 159 -1.79 10.04 3.36
CA LEU A 159 -1.07 10.15 2.10
C LEU A 159 -0.49 11.58 1.95
N PRO A 160 0.46 11.79 1.02
CA PRO A 160 1.03 13.12 0.75
C PRO A 160 0.02 14.23 0.42
N ASP A 161 -1.15 13.89 -0.13
CA ASP A 161 -2.26 14.85 -0.37
C ASP A 161 -3.12 15.14 0.86
N GLY A 162 -2.82 14.52 2.01
CA GLY A 162 -3.54 14.69 3.26
C GLY A 162 -4.71 13.72 3.47
N ARG A 163 -5.04 12.86 2.51
CA ARG A 163 -6.09 11.84 2.68
C ARG A 163 -5.71 10.88 3.80
N ILE A 164 -6.65 10.62 4.70
CA ILE A 164 -6.46 9.72 5.85
C ILE A 164 -6.53 8.28 5.35
N ILE A 165 -5.56 7.47 5.75
CA ILE A 165 -5.51 6.05 5.41
C ILE A 165 -5.60 5.12 6.60
N GLY A 166 -5.53 5.63 7.83
CA GLY A 166 -5.41 4.79 9.01
C GLY A 166 -5.19 5.58 10.30
N TRP A 167 -5.39 4.92 11.42
CA TRP A 167 -4.98 5.43 12.73
C TRP A 167 -3.47 5.39 12.85
N LYS A 168 -2.86 6.47 13.32
CA LYS A 168 -1.44 6.46 13.67
C LYS A 168 -1.24 5.52 14.85
N ALA A 169 -0.31 4.58 14.71
CA ALA A 169 0.00 3.68 15.81
C ALA A 169 0.47 4.47 17.04
N ALA A 170 -0.01 4.05 18.22
CA ALA A 170 0.53 4.58 19.48
C ALA A 170 2.02 4.23 19.57
N SER A 171 2.85 5.19 19.96
CA SER A 171 4.33 5.09 19.94
C SER A 171 4.94 4.03 20.88
N ASN A 172 4.16 3.09 21.42
CA ASN A 172 4.53 2.26 22.56
C ASN A 172 4.89 0.80 22.19
N LEU A 173 5.59 0.59 21.06
CA LEU A 173 6.16 -0.72 20.69
C LEU A 173 7.66 -0.66 20.37
#